data_AF-A0AAD2CH09-F1
#
_entry.id   AF-A0AAD2CH09-F1
#
_cell.length_a   1.000
_cell.length_b   1.000
_cell.length_c   1.000
_cell.angle_alpha   90.00
_cell.angle_beta   90.00
_cell.angle_gamma   90.00
#
_symmetry.space_group_name_H-M   'P 1'
#
loop_
_entity.id
_entity.type
_entity.pdbx_description
1 polymer ?
#
loop_
_entity_poly.entity_id
_entity_poly.type
_entity_poly.pdbx_seq_one_letter_code
_entity_poly.pdbx_strand_id
1 'polypeptide(L)'
;MNVWGRLAVVCGLMLVSPVCGFTTALFRVRSSRNHRSIKASQQIVEINATLDDRSVEKLFAWVSRAFEGEPGYNNLMLAVACIWGNLPLDSVPNQMLEAAMLKLPDEETLVGDPFSIEEREYNSLGAMGAGQWMGQYRTRPHALLKLNSTFASVDDWVQSLPRGCKRTIKKALTHNFTVTTLPILGDEPAPHSKLAAFRCVVAHEVRLLSYDAEDFLSAISEGISRYIGTTRMTGEIREYRNMDGKVIAVAHEVRKGKTARGQWFYADDEAAKSYVWFHSVYELVRRSIEADGITAVDLGPSGSDAFRCSSKK
;
A
#
# COMPACT_ATOMS: atom_id res chain seq x y z
N MET A 1 -19.78 -5.56 -14.46
CA MET A 1 -18.76 -4.52 -14.20
C MET A 1 -18.65 -4.42 -12.69
N ASN A 2 -17.60 -5.04 -12.13
CA ASN A 2 -17.52 -5.30 -10.70
C ASN A 2 -17.35 -3.97 -9.95
N VAL A 3 -17.89 -3.89 -8.73
CA VAL A 3 -17.95 -2.70 -7.86
C VAL A 3 -16.64 -1.88 -7.85
N TRP A 4 -15.49 -2.57 -7.97
CA TRP A 4 -14.14 -2.02 -7.93
C TRP A 4 -13.66 -1.30 -9.20
N GLY A 5 -14.23 -1.60 -10.37
CA GLY A 5 -13.99 -0.81 -11.57
C GLY A 5 -14.49 0.64 -11.44
N ARG A 6 -15.39 0.90 -10.46
CA ARG A 6 -15.84 2.25 -10.12
C ARG A 6 -14.91 2.94 -9.11
N LEU A 7 -14.25 2.21 -8.21
CA LEU A 7 -13.33 2.80 -7.23
C LEU A 7 -12.08 3.40 -7.91
N ALA A 8 -11.50 2.68 -8.88
CA ALA A 8 -10.35 3.15 -9.65
C ALA A 8 -10.65 4.40 -10.49
N VAL A 9 -11.92 4.58 -10.91
CA VAL A 9 -12.38 5.78 -11.66
C VAL A 9 -12.57 6.97 -10.72
N VAL A 10 -12.94 6.75 -9.45
CA VAL A 10 -13.16 7.83 -8.47
C VAL A 10 -11.85 8.44 -7.97
N CYS A 11 -10.78 7.66 -7.82
CA CYS A 11 -9.46 8.19 -7.42
C CYS A 11 -8.85 9.17 -8.45
N GLY A 12 -9.24 9.10 -9.72
CA GLY A 12 -8.72 9.96 -10.79
C GLY A 12 -9.36 11.36 -10.90
N LEU A 13 -10.31 11.72 -10.03
CA LEU A 13 -11.18 12.91 -10.20
C LEU A 13 -11.07 13.95 -9.06
N MET A 14 -10.02 13.90 -8.23
CA MET A 14 -9.77 14.92 -7.20
C MET A 14 -9.07 16.14 -7.80
N LEU A 15 -9.81 17.25 -7.97
CA LEU A 15 -9.25 18.58 -8.20
C LEU A 15 -9.37 19.38 -6.90
N VAL A 16 -8.24 19.76 -6.32
CA VAL A 16 -8.13 20.61 -5.10
C VAL A 16 -7.59 21.98 -5.53
N SER A 17 -8.06 23.06 -4.88
CA SER A 17 -7.66 24.45 -5.17
C SER A 17 -6.96 25.05 -3.95
N PRO A 18 -5.83 25.76 -4.11
CA PRO A 18 -4.99 26.15 -2.98
C PRO A 18 -5.39 27.50 -2.40
N VAL A 19 -5.72 27.54 -1.11
CA VAL A 19 -5.71 28.76 -0.27
C VAL A 19 -5.21 28.38 1.14
N CYS A 20 -4.17 29.07 1.61
CA CYS A 20 -3.45 28.81 2.86
C CYS A 20 -4.32 28.62 4.12
N GLY A 21 -3.98 27.61 4.91
CA GLY A 21 -4.24 27.55 6.36
C GLY A 21 -5.28 26.54 6.83
N PHE A 22 -6.23 26.16 5.97
CA PHE A 22 -7.22 25.09 6.19
C PHE A 22 -7.59 24.54 4.82
N THR A 23 -7.39 23.24 4.58
CA THR A 23 -7.77 22.65 3.29
C THR A 23 -9.29 22.51 3.23
N THR A 24 -9.93 23.39 2.46
CA THR A 24 -11.36 23.34 2.16
C THR A 24 -11.59 22.42 0.96
N ALA A 25 -12.12 21.21 1.20
CA ALA A 25 -12.58 20.35 0.11
C ALA A 25 -14.00 20.77 -0.32
N LEU A 26 -14.16 21.19 -1.58
CA LEU A 26 -15.44 21.64 -2.13
C LEU A 26 -16.12 20.51 -2.91
N PHE A 27 -17.17 19.93 -2.34
CA PHE A 27 -17.83 18.76 -2.92
C PHE A 27 -18.96 19.16 -3.89
N ARG A 28 -18.99 18.54 -5.09
CA ARG A 28 -20.10 18.67 -6.04
C ARG A 28 -20.59 17.29 -6.49
N VAL A 29 -21.65 16.79 -5.86
CA VAL A 29 -22.36 15.59 -6.33
C VAL A 29 -23.34 16.00 -7.42
N ARG A 30 -23.04 15.69 -8.70
CA ARG A 30 -23.99 15.87 -9.81
C ARG A 30 -24.88 14.63 -9.94
N SER A 31 -26.12 14.72 -9.49
CA SER A 31 -27.18 13.77 -9.84
C SER A 31 -27.83 14.19 -11.16
N SER A 32 -27.74 13.36 -12.21
CA SER A 32 -28.50 13.57 -13.45
C SER A 32 -29.74 12.68 -13.47
N ARG A 33 -30.88 13.25 -13.08
CA ARG A 33 -32.22 12.88 -13.58
C ARG A 33 -33.21 13.95 -13.15
N ASN A 34 -33.90 14.50 -14.15
CA ASN A 34 -34.91 15.56 -14.04
C ASN A 34 -35.96 15.25 -12.96
N HIS A 35 -35.84 15.86 -11.79
CA HIS A 35 -36.92 16.04 -10.82
C HIS A 35 -36.58 17.27 -9.95
N ARG A 36 -37.62 18.03 -9.58
CA ARG A 36 -37.63 19.25 -8.75
C ARG A 36 -36.27 19.58 -8.10
N SER A 37 -35.69 20.70 -8.53
CA SER A 37 -34.43 21.27 -8.02
C SER A 37 -34.52 21.53 -6.51
N ILE A 38 -34.26 20.50 -5.71
CA ILE A 38 -33.79 20.66 -4.34
C ILE A 38 -32.40 21.25 -4.51
N LYS A 39 -32.23 22.53 -4.20
CA LYS A 39 -30.90 23.14 -4.08
C LYS A 39 -30.19 22.40 -2.95
N ALA A 40 -29.46 21.34 -3.30
CA ALA A 40 -28.55 20.68 -2.36
C ALA A 40 -27.59 21.75 -1.86
N SER A 41 -27.69 22.08 -0.57
CA SER A 41 -26.77 23.00 0.08
C SER A 41 -25.37 22.40 -0.04
N GLN A 42 -24.46 23.12 -0.68
CA GLN A 42 -23.06 22.75 -0.67
C GLN A 42 -22.57 22.91 0.78
N GLN A 43 -22.07 21.82 1.35
CA GLN A 43 -21.43 21.84 2.65
C GLN A 43 -19.92 21.85 2.44
N ILE A 44 -19.25 22.81 3.07
CA ILE A 44 -17.80 22.85 3.19
C ILE A 44 -17.42 21.95 4.38
N VAL A 45 -16.48 21.04 4.17
CA VAL A 45 -15.94 20.18 5.22
C VAL A 45 -14.49 20.56 5.45
N GLU A 46 -14.15 20.89 6.69
CA GLU A 46 -12.78 21.14 7.13
C GLU A 46 -12.15 19.83 7.57
N ILE A 47 -10.97 19.51 7.06
CA ILE A 47 -10.28 18.23 7.30
C ILE A 47 -9.09 18.46 8.23
N ASN A 48 -9.01 17.66 9.30
CA ASN A 48 -7.81 17.54 10.14
C ASN A 48 -6.89 16.46 9.57
N ALA A 49 -5.80 16.87 8.92
CA ALA A 49 -4.82 15.99 8.27
C ALA A 49 -3.84 15.32 9.26
N THR A 50 -4.37 14.70 10.31
CA THR A 50 -3.57 13.93 11.28
C THR A 50 -3.93 12.46 11.17
N LEU A 51 -2.91 11.61 10.97
CA LEU A 51 -3.07 10.16 11.05
C LEU A 51 -2.72 9.69 12.46
N ASP A 52 -3.70 9.10 13.13
CA ASP A 52 -3.55 8.41 14.40
C ASP A 52 -4.10 6.99 14.33
N ASP A 53 -3.84 6.20 15.36
CA ASP A 53 -4.25 4.80 15.41
C ASP A 53 -5.77 4.61 15.27
N ARG A 54 -6.56 5.52 15.87
CA ARG A 54 -8.03 5.47 15.84
C ARG A 54 -8.60 5.82 14.47
N SER A 55 -8.00 6.76 13.75
CA SER A 55 -8.43 7.13 12.40
C SER A 55 -8.10 6.02 11.39
N VAL A 56 -7.00 5.30 11.58
CA VAL A 56 -6.70 4.09 10.81
C VAL A 56 -7.73 2.98 11.05
N GLU A 57 -8.10 2.73 12.31
CA GLU A 57 -9.15 1.75 12.65
C GLU A 57 -10.50 2.10 12.00
N LYS A 58 -10.91 3.38 12.10
CA LYS A 58 -12.10 3.88 11.43
C LYS A 58 -12.06 3.69 9.92
N LEU A 59 -10.92 4.00 9.31
CA LEU A 59 -10.73 3.82 7.87
C LEU A 59 -10.79 2.34 7.49
N PHE A 60 -10.16 1.46 8.27
CA PHE A 60 -10.18 0.02 8.03
C PHE A 60 -11.57 -0.57 8.21
N ALA A 61 -12.32 -0.15 9.24
CA ALA A 61 -13.71 -0.53 9.44
C ALA A 61 -14.51 -0.21 8.16
N TRP A 62 -14.38 1.01 7.64
CA TRP A 62 -15.02 1.43 6.39
C TRP A 62 -14.61 0.56 5.19
N VAL A 63 -13.30 0.37 4.98
CA VAL A 63 -12.77 -0.44 3.86
C VAL A 63 -13.21 -1.91 3.99
N SER A 64 -13.28 -2.47 5.19
CA SER A 64 -13.75 -3.84 5.42
C SER A 64 -15.21 -4.01 4.98
N ARG A 65 -16.09 -3.02 5.23
CA ARG A 65 -17.48 -3.07 4.76
C ARG A 65 -17.57 -3.01 3.24
N ALA A 66 -16.67 -2.26 2.60
CA ALA A 66 -16.58 -2.25 1.15
C ALA A 66 -16.16 -3.63 0.59
N PHE A 67 -15.26 -4.34 1.28
CA PHE A 67 -14.90 -5.72 0.93
C PHE A 67 -16.06 -6.70 1.07
N GLU A 68 -16.92 -6.54 2.08
CA GLU A 68 -18.16 -7.30 2.23
C GLU A 68 -19.23 -6.97 1.16
N GLY A 69 -18.89 -6.13 0.19
CA GLY A 69 -19.76 -5.77 -0.92
C GLY A 69 -20.85 -4.75 -0.57
N GLU A 70 -20.78 -4.11 0.60
CA GLU A 70 -21.78 -3.12 1.04
C GLU A 70 -21.65 -1.81 0.21
N PRO A 71 -22.58 -1.48 -0.71
CA PRO A 71 -22.32 -0.48 -1.75
C PRO A 71 -22.06 0.94 -1.23
N GLY A 72 -22.65 1.29 -0.08
CA GLY A 72 -22.50 2.60 0.57
C GLY A 72 -21.05 2.92 0.97
N TYR A 73 -20.24 1.89 1.24
CA TYR A 73 -18.85 2.05 1.68
C TYR A 73 -17.85 2.20 0.52
N ASN A 74 -18.30 2.14 -0.73
CA ASN A 74 -17.42 2.40 -1.89
C ASN A 74 -17.09 3.88 -2.11
N ASN A 75 -17.59 4.78 -1.27
CA ASN A 75 -17.32 6.21 -1.37
C ASN A 75 -16.25 6.63 -0.36
N LEU A 76 -14.99 6.59 -0.80
CA LEU A 76 -13.84 6.96 0.03
C LEU A 76 -13.90 8.43 0.49
N MET A 77 -14.50 9.33 -0.30
CA MET A 77 -14.65 10.73 0.10
C MET A 77 -15.59 10.88 1.30
N LEU A 78 -16.64 10.07 1.41
CA LEU A 78 -17.50 10.06 2.59
C LEU A 78 -16.76 9.53 3.81
N ALA A 79 -15.96 8.47 3.65
CA ALA A 79 -15.10 7.95 4.71
C ALA A 79 -14.17 9.05 5.23
N VAL A 80 -13.49 9.76 4.32
CA VAL A 80 -12.59 10.85 4.69
C VAL A 80 -13.33 11.95 5.46
N ALA A 81 -14.49 12.38 4.96
CA ALA A 81 -15.26 13.45 5.55
C ALA A 81 -15.81 13.11 6.95
N CYS A 82 -16.15 11.85 7.25
CA CYS A 82 -16.58 11.46 8.59
C CYS A 82 -15.42 11.13 9.55
N ILE A 83 -14.26 10.70 9.04
CA ILE A 83 -13.11 10.33 9.88
C ILE A 83 -12.31 11.55 10.30
N TRP A 84 -11.99 12.43 9.34
CA TRP A 84 -11.13 13.59 9.55
C TRP A 84 -11.87 14.93 9.41
N GLY A 85 -13.12 14.90 8.95
CA GLY A 85 -13.91 16.11 8.74
C GLY A 85 -14.76 16.55 9.93
N ASN A 86 -15.38 17.72 9.81
CA ASN A 86 -16.26 18.34 10.82
C ASN A 86 -17.76 18.11 10.54
N LEU A 87 -18.15 16.95 10.00
CA LEU A 87 -19.55 16.64 9.73
C LEU A 87 -20.39 16.53 11.03
N PRO A 88 -21.69 16.92 11.01
CA PRO A 88 -22.60 16.71 12.15
C PRO A 88 -22.64 15.24 12.57
N LEU A 89 -22.61 14.97 13.88
CA LEU A 89 -22.56 13.60 14.41
C LEU A 89 -23.77 12.75 14.00
N ASP A 90 -24.92 13.37 13.80
CA ASP A 90 -26.16 12.75 13.35
C ASP A 90 -26.26 12.59 11.82
N SER A 91 -25.26 13.04 11.07
CA SER A 91 -25.23 12.91 9.62
C SER A 91 -25.14 11.44 9.19
N VAL A 92 -25.72 11.12 8.02
CA VAL A 92 -25.70 9.76 7.45
C VAL A 92 -24.27 9.17 7.37
N PRO A 93 -23.23 9.91 6.92
CA PRO A 93 -21.87 9.37 6.90
C PRO A 93 -21.33 8.98 8.28
N ASN A 94 -21.60 9.78 9.32
CA ASN A 94 -21.20 9.45 10.69
C ASN A 94 -21.96 8.22 11.22
N GLN A 95 -23.27 8.12 10.95
CA GLN A 95 -24.04 6.91 11.29
C GLN A 95 -23.51 5.66 10.59
N MET A 96 -23.09 5.77 9.32
CA MET A 96 -22.44 4.68 8.60
C MET A 96 -21.10 4.30 9.22
N LEU A 97 -20.28 5.29 9.60
CA LEU A 97 -19.01 5.04 10.25
C LEU A 97 -19.21 4.31 11.60
N GLU A 98 -20.16 4.75 12.43
CA GLU A 98 -20.50 4.07 13.68
C GLU A 98 -20.95 2.61 13.43
N ALA A 99 -21.81 2.40 12.43
CA ALA A 99 -22.24 1.06 12.03
C ALA A 99 -21.08 0.17 11.54
N ALA A 100 -20.10 0.74 10.84
CA ALA A 100 -18.89 0.03 10.44
C ALA A 100 -17.98 -0.30 11.63
N MET A 101 -17.82 0.64 12.57
CA MET A 101 -17.01 0.43 13.78
C MET A 101 -17.57 -0.69 14.67
N LEU A 102 -18.89 -0.84 14.74
CA LEU A 102 -19.53 -1.96 15.44
C LEU A 102 -19.20 -3.33 14.81
N LYS A 103 -18.73 -3.35 13.56
CA LYS A 103 -18.32 -4.55 12.82
C LYS A 103 -16.81 -4.53 12.49
N LEU A 104 -16.02 -3.73 13.21
CA LEU A 104 -14.57 -3.69 13.03
C LEU A 104 -14.00 -5.10 13.34
N PRO A 105 -13.32 -5.75 12.39
CA PRO A 105 -12.68 -7.04 12.64
C PRO A 105 -11.54 -6.90 13.64
N ASP A 106 -11.24 -7.99 14.38
CA ASP A 106 -10.06 -8.03 15.24
C ASP A 106 -8.78 -7.82 14.41
N GLU A 107 -7.71 -7.39 15.07
CA GLU A 107 -6.50 -6.90 14.40
C GLU A 107 -5.87 -7.91 13.41
N GLU A 108 -5.96 -9.21 13.74
CA GLU A 108 -5.41 -10.31 12.96
C GLU A 108 -6.44 -11.02 12.06
N THR A 109 -7.71 -10.61 12.11
CA THR A 109 -8.77 -11.21 11.28
C THR A 109 -8.57 -10.85 9.83
N LEU A 110 -8.50 -11.86 8.96
CA LEU A 110 -8.41 -11.68 7.52
C LEU A 110 -9.78 -11.20 6.97
N VAL A 111 -9.73 -10.23 6.05
CA VAL A 111 -10.90 -9.66 5.39
C VAL A 111 -10.82 -9.79 3.87
N GLY A 112 -11.98 -9.71 3.22
CA GLY A 112 -12.10 -9.76 1.77
C GLY A 112 -12.17 -11.17 1.19
N ASP A 113 -12.51 -11.24 -0.10
CA ASP A 113 -12.75 -12.50 -0.78
C ASP A 113 -11.45 -13.27 -1.04
N PRO A 114 -11.50 -14.62 -1.03
CA PRO A 114 -10.45 -15.43 -1.64
C PRO A 114 -10.43 -15.19 -3.16
N PHE A 115 -9.23 -15.22 -3.75
CA PHE A 115 -9.00 -15.07 -5.19
C PHE A 115 -8.25 -16.29 -5.70
N SER A 116 -8.70 -16.86 -6.82
CA SER A 116 -8.01 -18.01 -7.43
C SER A 116 -6.56 -17.69 -7.78
N ILE A 117 -5.72 -18.71 -7.88
CA ILE A 117 -4.31 -18.55 -8.26
C ILE A 117 -4.19 -17.80 -9.60
N GLU A 118 -5.02 -18.16 -10.58
CA GLU A 118 -5.03 -17.55 -11.91
C GLU A 118 -5.40 -16.07 -11.86
N GLU A 119 -6.40 -15.70 -11.05
CA GLU A 119 -6.77 -14.29 -10.87
C GLU A 119 -5.64 -13.50 -10.17
N ARG A 120 -5.00 -14.10 -9.17
CA ARG A 120 -3.86 -13.48 -8.47
C ARG A 120 -2.66 -13.27 -9.38
N GLU A 121 -2.34 -14.26 -10.21
CA GLU A 121 -1.29 -14.17 -11.23
C GLU A 121 -1.60 -13.07 -12.24
N TYR A 122 -2.84 -13.02 -12.73
CA TYR A 122 -3.30 -11.98 -13.67
C TYR A 122 -3.16 -10.58 -13.06
N ASN A 123 -3.63 -10.38 -11.83
CA ASN A 123 -3.54 -9.10 -11.11
C ASN A 123 -2.09 -8.69 -10.82
N SER A 124 -1.16 -9.65 -10.76
CA SER A 124 0.27 -9.38 -10.55
C SER A 124 0.97 -8.88 -11.82
N LEU A 125 0.39 -9.09 -13.01
CA LEU A 125 1.02 -8.74 -14.29
C LEU A 125 1.40 -7.25 -14.38
N GLY A 126 0.55 -6.35 -13.90
CA GLY A 126 0.83 -4.91 -13.89
C GLY A 126 2.06 -4.57 -13.07
N ALA A 127 2.07 -5.00 -11.80
CA ALA A 127 3.14 -4.76 -10.85
C ALA A 127 4.47 -5.40 -11.31
N MET A 128 4.40 -6.56 -11.96
CA MET A 128 5.53 -7.28 -12.56
C MET A 128 6.01 -6.72 -13.91
N GLY A 129 5.46 -5.58 -14.36
CA GLY A 129 5.82 -4.96 -15.64
C GLY A 129 5.30 -5.69 -16.88
N ALA A 130 4.54 -6.78 -16.75
CA ALA A 130 3.93 -7.44 -17.91
C ALA A 130 2.79 -6.59 -18.52
N GLY A 131 2.15 -5.71 -17.75
CA GLY A 131 1.28 -4.67 -18.30
C GLY A 131 1.99 -3.75 -19.31
N GLN A 132 3.32 -3.67 -19.24
CA GLN A 132 4.14 -2.92 -20.22
C GLN A 132 4.18 -3.64 -21.58
N TRP A 133 4.09 -4.97 -21.63
CA TRP A 133 4.03 -5.73 -22.89
C TRP A 133 2.68 -5.56 -23.60
N MET A 134 1.64 -5.17 -22.87
CA MET A 134 0.35 -4.77 -23.41
C MET A 134 0.33 -3.29 -23.88
N GLY A 135 1.47 -2.58 -23.84
CA GLY A 135 1.58 -1.19 -24.26
C GLY A 135 0.93 -0.17 -23.32
N GLN A 136 0.52 -0.59 -22.12
CA GLN A 136 -0.25 0.27 -21.20
C GLN A 136 0.62 1.23 -20.36
N TYR A 137 1.92 0.95 -20.20
CA TYR A 137 2.80 1.72 -19.29
C TYR A 137 4.22 1.91 -19.86
N ARG A 138 4.83 3.08 -19.64
CA ARG A 138 6.25 3.34 -19.96
C ARG A 138 7.16 2.64 -18.94
N THR A 139 8.29 2.09 -19.40
CA THR A 139 9.27 1.41 -18.55
C THR A 139 10.04 2.42 -17.68
N ARG A 140 10.08 2.17 -16.37
CA ARG A 140 11.04 2.82 -15.46
C ARG A 140 12.28 1.94 -15.36
N PRO A 141 13.49 2.49 -15.18
CA PRO A 141 14.68 1.69 -14.87
C PRO A 141 14.46 0.92 -13.56
N HIS A 142 15.03 -0.29 -13.44
CA HIS A 142 14.95 -1.11 -12.22
C HIS A 142 16.33 -1.31 -11.59
N ALA A 143 16.35 -1.47 -10.27
CA ALA A 143 17.53 -1.92 -9.53
C ALA A 143 17.60 -3.45 -9.55
N LEU A 144 18.40 -3.98 -10.49
CA LEU A 144 18.59 -5.42 -10.66
C LEU A 144 19.97 -5.87 -10.12
N LEU A 145 19.96 -6.88 -9.26
CA LEU A 145 21.15 -7.62 -8.86
C LEU A 145 21.21 -8.93 -9.64
N LYS A 146 22.27 -9.14 -10.41
CA LYS A 146 22.52 -10.44 -11.07
C LYS A 146 23.17 -11.39 -10.08
N LEU A 147 22.59 -12.57 -9.90
CA LEU A 147 23.09 -13.66 -9.07
C LEU A 147 23.83 -14.69 -9.92
N ASN A 148 24.62 -14.26 -10.89
CA ASN A 148 25.50 -15.18 -11.62
C ASN A 148 26.37 -15.98 -10.63
N SER A 149 27.12 -16.97 -11.12
CA SER A 149 28.03 -17.83 -10.33
C SER A 149 29.14 -17.10 -9.55
N THR A 150 29.07 -15.78 -9.44
CA THR A 150 29.94 -14.89 -8.68
C THR A 150 29.74 -15.00 -7.18
N PHE A 151 28.50 -15.22 -6.71
CA PHE A 151 28.20 -15.30 -5.29
C PHE A 151 27.85 -16.75 -4.93
N ALA A 152 28.70 -17.41 -4.13
CA ALA A 152 28.40 -18.71 -3.57
C ALA A 152 27.54 -18.59 -2.30
N SER A 153 27.59 -17.43 -1.65
CA SER A 153 26.86 -17.11 -0.43
C SER A 153 26.40 -15.65 -0.40
N VAL A 154 25.48 -15.33 0.51
CA VAL A 154 25.09 -13.95 0.79
C VAL A 154 26.26 -13.11 1.32
N ASP A 155 27.22 -13.74 2.01
CA ASP A 155 28.39 -13.04 2.55
C ASP A 155 29.32 -12.57 1.43
N ASP A 156 29.48 -13.35 0.35
CA ASP A 156 30.23 -12.93 -0.83
C ASP A 156 29.63 -11.67 -1.44
N TRP A 157 28.29 -11.65 -1.55
CA TRP A 157 27.57 -10.46 -2.01
C TRP A 157 27.79 -9.28 -1.06
N VAL A 158 27.62 -9.47 0.25
CA VAL A 158 27.85 -8.40 1.24
C VAL A 158 29.28 -7.86 1.14
N GLN A 159 30.29 -8.72 0.97
CA GLN A 159 31.69 -8.27 0.85
C GLN A 159 31.93 -7.39 -0.37
N SER A 160 31.23 -7.65 -1.47
CA SER A 160 31.28 -6.83 -2.69
C SER A 160 30.70 -5.42 -2.52
N LEU A 161 29.87 -5.18 -1.50
CA LEU A 161 29.21 -3.90 -1.29
C LEU A 161 30.17 -2.82 -0.74
N PRO A 162 29.89 -1.53 -1.00
CA PRO A 162 30.59 -0.42 -0.37
C PRO A 162 30.57 -0.50 1.16
N ARG A 163 31.61 0.02 1.82
CA ARG A 163 31.76 -0.02 3.29
C ARG A 163 30.52 0.50 4.04
N GLY A 164 29.87 1.54 3.52
CA GLY A 164 28.64 2.11 4.09
C GLY A 164 27.50 1.08 4.13
N CYS A 165 27.21 0.46 2.99
CA CYS A 165 26.19 -0.59 2.86
C CYS A 165 26.46 -1.77 3.79
N LYS A 166 27.72 -2.25 3.86
CA LYS A 166 28.12 -3.33 4.78
C LYS A 166 27.81 -3.01 6.24
N ARG A 167 28.13 -1.78 6.67
CA ARG A 167 27.83 -1.32 8.04
C ARG A 167 26.33 -1.28 8.31
N THR A 168 25.53 -0.83 7.35
CA THR A 168 24.08 -0.77 7.49
C THR A 168 23.45 -2.16 7.57
N ILE A 169 23.85 -3.09 6.70
CA ILE A 169 23.39 -4.49 6.77
C ILE A 169 23.78 -5.10 8.11
N LYS A 170 25.02 -4.92 8.56
CA LYS A 170 25.46 -5.40 9.87
C LYS A 170 24.59 -4.87 11.01
N LYS A 171 24.17 -3.61 10.98
CA LYS A 171 23.23 -3.05 11.97
C LYS A 171 21.86 -3.72 11.86
N ALA A 172 21.31 -3.82 10.65
CA ALA A 172 20.00 -4.41 10.40
C ALA A 172 19.89 -5.85 10.96
N LEU A 173 20.95 -6.64 10.84
CA LEU A 173 21.03 -8.02 11.37
C LEU A 173 21.13 -8.13 12.90
N THR A 174 21.29 -7.01 13.62
CA THR A 174 21.39 -6.99 15.09
C THR A 174 20.12 -6.51 15.79
N HIS A 175 19.11 -6.09 15.03
CA HIS A 175 17.85 -5.62 15.60
C HIS A 175 16.95 -6.80 15.99
N ASN A 176 16.14 -6.61 17.03
CA ASN A 176 15.22 -7.61 17.55
C ASN A 176 13.83 -7.40 16.95
N PHE A 177 13.50 -8.19 15.94
CA PHE A 177 12.16 -8.37 15.40
C PHE A 177 12.00 -9.81 14.92
N THR A 178 10.77 -10.28 14.79
CA THR A 178 10.48 -11.58 14.19
C THR A 178 10.05 -11.41 12.75
N VAL A 179 10.46 -12.33 11.88
CA VAL A 179 10.04 -12.36 10.48
C VAL A 179 9.26 -13.65 10.22
N THR A 180 7.99 -13.50 9.86
CA THR A 180 7.12 -14.62 9.48
C THR A 180 6.91 -14.62 7.97
N THR A 181 6.99 -15.80 7.37
CA THR A 181 6.68 -15.99 5.95
C THR A 181 5.25 -16.49 5.80
N LEU A 182 4.44 -15.77 5.03
CA LEU A 182 3.03 -16.07 4.82
C LEU A 182 2.78 -16.21 3.32
N PRO A 183 2.63 -17.44 2.79
CA PRO A 183 2.34 -17.64 1.38
C PRO A 183 0.94 -17.10 1.03
N ILE A 184 0.79 -16.51 -0.16
CA ILE A 184 -0.53 -16.11 -0.67
C ILE A 184 -1.13 -17.30 -1.43
N LEU A 185 -2.20 -17.87 -0.88
CA LEU A 185 -2.90 -19.02 -1.45
C LEU A 185 -4.14 -18.61 -2.27
N GLY A 186 -4.62 -19.51 -3.13
CA GLY A 186 -5.70 -19.24 -4.09
C GLY A 186 -7.13 -19.43 -3.56
N ASP A 187 -7.26 -20.04 -2.39
CA ASP A 187 -8.52 -20.45 -1.77
C ASP A 187 -8.80 -19.72 -0.46
N GLU A 188 -7.88 -18.85 -0.04
CA GLU A 188 -7.97 -18.07 1.18
C GLU A 188 -7.82 -16.56 0.88
N PRO A 189 -8.38 -15.69 1.75
CA PRO A 189 -8.02 -14.28 1.76
C PRO A 189 -6.49 -14.11 1.88
N ALA A 190 -5.95 -13.00 1.35
CA ALA A 190 -4.51 -12.79 1.45
C ALA A 190 -4.08 -12.70 2.92
N PRO A 191 -2.92 -13.26 3.32
CA PRO A 191 -2.52 -13.32 4.73
C PRO A 191 -2.24 -11.93 5.36
N HIS A 192 -2.06 -10.90 4.53
CA HIS A 192 -1.92 -9.51 4.95
C HIS A 192 -3.21 -8.70 4.77
N SER A 193 -4.36 -9.33 4.46
CA SER A 193 -5.65 -8.63 4.39
C SER A 193 -6.25 -8.42 5.78
N LYS A 194 -5.50 -7.77 6.68
CA LYS A 194 -5.88 -7.55 8.09
C LYS A 194 -5.50 -6.15 8.55
N LEU A 195 -6.08 -5.70 9.67
CA LEU A 195 -5.88 -4.35 10.19
C LEU A 195 -4.40 -4.06 10.48
N ALA A 196 -3.66 -5.02 11.04
CA ALA A 196 -2.25 -4.84 11.38
C ALA A 196 -1.40 -4.43 10.15
N ALA A 197 -1.59 -5.13 9.03
CA ALA A 197 -0.90 -4.82 7.79
C ALA A 197 -1.43 -3.53 7.13
N PHE A 198 -2.74 -3.30 7.16
CA PHE A 198 -3.34 -2.07 6.66
C PHE A 198 -2.76 -0.83 7.34
N ARG A 199 -2.63 -0.86 8.68
CA ARG A 199 -2.02 0.21 9.47
C ARG A 199 -0.59 0.50 9.00
N CYS A 200 0.21 -0.53 8.80
CA CYS A 200 1.57 -0.39 8.30
C CYS A 200 1.62 0.24 6.90
N VAL A 201 0.75 -0.19 5.98
CA VAL A 201 0.71 0.35 4.59
C VAL A 201 0.30 1.83 4.59
N VAL A 202 -0.78 2.18 5.27
CA VAL A 202 -1.29 3.56 5.29
C VAL A 202 -0.31 4.50 5.98
N ALA A 203 0.26 4.10 7.13
CA ALA A 203 1.27 4.90 7.80
C ALA A 203 2.52 5.13 6.93
N HIS A 204 2.93 4.10 6.17
CA HIS A 204 4.06 4.22 5.25
C HIS A 204 3.80 5.24 4.14
N GLU A 205 2.66 5.16 3.46
CA GLU A 205 2.33 6.08 2.36
C GLU A 205 2.11 7.51 2.85
N VAL A 206 1.40 7.71 3.96
CA VAL A 206 1.23 9.06 4.55
C VAL A 206 2.58 9.67 4.90
N ARG A 207 3.49 8.89 5.51
CA ARG A 207 4.83 9.38 5.84
C ARG A 207 5.66 9.79 4.62
N LEU A 208 5.50 9.10 3.49
CA LEU A 208 6.31 9.36 2.28
C LEU A 208 5.71 10.43 1.36
N LEU A 209 4.39 10.56 1.34
CA LEU A 209 3.67 11.36 0.36
C LEU A 209 3.01 12.60 0.94
N SER A 210 2.69 12.63 2.24
CA SER A 210 1.99 13.77 2.86
C SER A 210 2.98 14.83 3.32
N TYR A 211 3.29 15.80 2.47
CA TYR A 211 4.11 16.96 2.86
C TYR A 211 3.28 18.06 3.55
N ASP A 212 2.00 18.14 3.19
CA ASP A 212 1.02 19.05 3.77
C ASP A 212 -0.39 18.41 3.81
N ALA A 213 -1.39 19.21 4.17
CA ALA A 213 -2.77 18.76 4.28
C ALA A 213 -3.45 18.51 2.92
N GLU A 214 -2.95 19.08 1.81
CA GLU A 214 -3.47 18.82 0.47
C GLU A 214 -3.02 17.43 -0.01
N ASP A 215 -1.76 17.09 0.24
CA ASP A 215 -1.19 15.79 -0.13
C ASP A 215 -1.71 14.62 0.72
N PHE A 216 -2.19 14.90 1.95
CA PHE A 216 -2.68 13.90 2.89
C PHE A 216 -3.73 12.97 2.28
N LEU A 217 -4.73 13.53 1.58
CA LEU A 217 -5.80 12.75 0.98
C LEU A 217 -5.31 11.86 -0.16
N SER A 218 -4.37 12.38 -0.95
CA SER A 218 -3.70 11.62 -2.01
C SER A 218 -2.91 10.47 -1.42
N ALA A 219 -2.19 10.70 -0.33
CA ALA A 219 -1.42 9.66 0.37
C ALA A 219 -2.31 8.56 0.97
N ILE A 220 -3.44 8.91 1.58
CA ILE A 220 -4.43 7.94 2.09
C ILE A 220 -5.01 7.12 0.95
N SER A 221 -5.43 7.77 -0.14
CA SER A 221 -5.97 7.11 -1.33
C SER A 221 -4.95 6.12 -1.92
N GLU A 222 -3.69 6.53 -2.02
CA GLU A 222 -2.60 5.67 -2.50
C GLU A 222 -2.35 4.49 -1.56
N GLY A 223 -2.33 4.70 -0.24
CA GLY A 223 -2.22 3.64 0.76
C GLY A 223 -3.31 2.59 0.67
N ILE A 224 -4.57 3.02 0.53
CA ILE A 224 -5.70 2.11 0.36
C ILE A 224 -5.60 1.36 -0.97
N SER A 225 -5.30 2.09 -2.06
CA SER A 225 -5.15 1.51 -3.40
C SER A 225 -4.06 0.44 -3.43
N ARG A 226 -2.90 0.73 -2.83
CA ARG A 226 -1.77 -0.20 -2.70
C ARG A 226 -2.14 -1.41 -1.85
N TYR A 227 -2.72 -1.19 -0.67
CA TYR A 227 -3.19 -2.28 0.19
C TYR A 227 -4.13 -3.22 -0.57
N ILE A 228 -5.20 -2.69 -1.18
CA ILE A 228 -6.17 -3.48 -1.97
C ILE A 228 -5.48 -4.17 -3.15
N GLY A 229 -4.58 -3.46 -3.85
CA GLY A 229 -3.85 -4.02 -4.98
C GLY A 229 -3.02 -5.23 -4.57
N THR A 230 -2.26 -5.12 -3.48
CA THR A 230 -1.41 -6.21 -3.00
C THR A 230 -2.19 -7.42 -2.49
N THR A 231 -3.37 -7.25 -1.88
CA THR A 231 -4.19 -8.39 -1.41
C THR A 231 -4.76 -9.23 -2.57
N ARG A 232 -4.69 -8.74 -3.80
CA ARG A 232 -5.14 -9.42 -5.01
C ARG A 232 -4.03 -10.05 -5.83
N MET A 233 -2.78 -9.91 -5.42
CA MET A 233 -1.62 -10.42 -6.14
C MET A 233 -1.21 -11.82 -5.63
N THR A 234 -0.32 -12.48 -6.37
CA THR A 234 0.32 -13.74 -5.97
C THR A 234 1.65 -13.47 -5.27
N GLY A 235 2.26 -14.50 -4.69
CA GLY A 235 3.58 -14.43 -4.06
C GLY A 235 3.53 -14.78 -2.58
N GLU A 236 4.36 -14.11 -1.80
CA GLU A 236 4.51 -14.36 -0.38
C GLU A 236 4.76 -13.05 0.38
N ILE A 237 4.24 -12.99 1.60
CA ILE A 237 4.42 -11.87 2.50
C ILE A 237 5.48 -12.21 3.53
N ARG A 238 6.45 -11.31 3.72
CA ARG A 238 7.31 -11.28 4.90
C ARG A 238 6.74 -10.27 5.86
N GLU A 239 6.21 -10.76 6.97
CA GLU A 239 5.65 -9.92 8.03
C GLU A 239 6.70 -9.74 9.12
N TYR A 240 7.01 -8.48 9.42
CA TYR A 240 7.96 -8.10 10.48
C TYR A 240 7.19 -7.63 11.69
N ARG A 241 7.46 -8.25 12.85
CA ARG A 241 6.88 -7.85 14.13
C ARG A 241 7.94 -7.43 15.12
N ASN A 242 7.66 -6.40 15.91
CA ASN A 242 8.50 -6.02 17.03
C ASN A 242 8.35 -7.00 18.21
N MET A 243 9.04 -6.73 19.31
CA MET A 243 9.04 -7.59 20.50
C MET A 243 7.67 -7.67 21.20
N ASP A 244 6.80 -6.69 20.98
CA ASP A 244 5.43 -6.69 21.50
C ASP A 244 4.45 -7.43 20.57
N GLY A 245 4.96 -8.00 19.47
CA GLY A 245 4.15 -8.70 18.47
C GLY A 245 3.42 -7.77 17.50
N LYS A 246 3.64 -6.45 17.53
CA LYS A 246 3.02 -5.51 16.59
C LYS A 246 3.68 -5.61 15.21
N VAL A 247 2.88 -5.60 14.14
CA VAL A 247 3.39 -5.51 12.76
C VAL A 247 3.99 -4.12 12.51
N ILE A 248 5.28 -4.10 12.19
CA ILE A 248 6.05 -2.86 11.92
C ILE A 248 6.45 -2.72 10.45
N ALA A 249 6.52 -3.83 9.70
CA ALA A 249 6.76 -3.82 8.26
C ALA A 249 6.15 -5.04 7.57
N VAL A 250 5.84 -4.86 6.28
CA VAL A 250 5.34 -5.91 5.37
C VAL A 250 6.13 -5.83 4.08
N ALA A 251 6.76 -6.93 3.67
CA ALA A 251 7.39 -7.05 2.36
C ALA A 251 6.60 -8.06 1.52
N HIS A 252 6.18 -7.65 0.32
CA HIS A 252 5.56 -8.54 -0.64
C HIS A 252 6.61 -8.98 -1.66
N GLU A 253 6.89 -10.28 -1.69
CA GLU A 253 7.87 -10.90 -2.58
C GLU A 253 7.16 -11.75 -3.63
N VAL A 254 7.67 -11.70 -4.87
CA VAL A 254 7.12 -12.47 -6.00
C VAL A 254 8.26 -13.12 -6.77
N ARG A 255 8.11 -14.39 -7.11
CA ARG A 255 8.99 -15.10 -8.04
C ARG A 255 8.38 -15.12 -9.43
N LYS A 256 9.14 -14.71 -10.44
CA LYS A 256 8.75 -14.79 -11.86
C LYS A 256 9.90 -15.36 -12.68
N GLY A 257 9.74 -16.59 -13.17
CA GLY A 257 10.77 -17.28 -13.92
C GLY A 257 12.08 -17.40 -13.12
N LYS A 258 13.15 -16.80 -13.64
CA LYS A 258 14.49 -16.80 -13.02
C LYS A 258 14.78 -15.56 -12.15
N THR A 259 13.75 -14.82 -11.75
CA THR A 259 13.88 -13.59 -10.98
C THR A 259 13.03 -13.67 -9.72
N ALA A 260 13.66 -13.36 -8.58
CA ALA A 260 12.96 -13.06 -7.33
C ALA A 260 12.81 -11.54 -7.22
N ARG A 261 11.65 -11.05 -6.79
CA ARG A 261 11.36 -9.62 -6.74
C ARG A 261 10.83 -9.21 -5.37
N GLY A 262 11.43 -8.20 -4.77
CA GLY A 262 10.83 -7.45 -3.67
C GLY A 262 9.82 -6.48 -4.26
N GLN A 263 8.58 -6.93 -4.45
CA GLN A 263 7.57 -6.24 -5.24
C GLN A 263 7.07 -4.97 -4.55
N TRP A 264 6.76 -5.06 -3.25
CA TRP A 264 6.35 -3.94 -2.42
C TRP A 264 6.96 -4.05 -1.02
N PHE A 265 7.23 -2.92 -0.38
CA PHE A 265 7.71 -2.88 0.99
C PHE A 265 7.08 -1.70 1.71
N TYR A 266 6.41 -1.98 2.81
CA TYR A 266 5.77 -1.01 3.66
C TYR A 266 6.35 -1.14 5.07
N ALA A 267 6.56 -0.01 5.72
CA ALA A 267 7.23 0.07 7.01
C ALA A 267 6.83 1.34 7.74
N ASP A 268 6.53 1.19 9.03
CA ASP A 268 6.34 2.31 9.95
C ASP A 268 7.68 2.96 10.37
N ASP A 269 7.59 3.95 11.27
CA ASP A 269 8.77 4.65 11.78
C ASP A 269 9.68 3.77 12.63
N GLU A 270 9.14 2.79 13.33
CA GLU A 270 9.90 1.87 14.17
C GLU A 270 10.74 0.93 13.30
N ALA A 271 10.14 0.38 12.24
CA ALA A 271 10.83 -0.43 11.25
C ALA A 271 11.93 0.36 10.52
N ALA A 272 11.69 1.64 10.21
CA ALA A 272 12.69 2.52 9.61
C ALA A 272 13.91 2.72 10.52
N LYS A 273 13.69 2.98 11.82
CA LYS A 273 14.76 3.11 12.84
C LYS A 273 15.51 1.81 13.07
N SER A 274 14.83 0.67 12.90
CA SER A 274 15.41 -0.67 13.06
C SER A 274 16.02 -1.24 11.76
N TYR A 275 16.17 -0.42 10.71
CA TYR A 275 16.78 -0.80 9.44
C TYR A 275 16.10 -2.00 8.75
N VAL A 276 14.80 -2.21 8.97
CA VAL A 276 14.06 -3.39 8.47
C VAL A 276 14.12 -3.51 6.94
N TRP A 277 14.14 -2.40 6.21
CA TRP A 277 14.33 -2.41 4.75
C TRP A 277 15.63 -3.13 4.34
N PHE A 278 16.74 -2.81 5.00
CA PHE A 278 18.04 -3.41 4.69
C PHE A 278 18.09 -4.89 5.08
N HIS A 279 17.41 -5.26 6.17
CA HIS A 279 17.21 -6.67 6.52
C HIS A 279 16.41 -7.39 5.43
N SER A 280 15.29 -6.81 4.97
CA SER A 280 14.45 -7.40 3.94
C SER A 280 15.19 -7.60 2.62
N VAL A 281 16.01 -6.63 2.19
CA VAL A 281 16.85 -6.77 1.00
C VAL A 281 17.90 -7.86 1.21
N TYR A 282 18.57 -7.91 2.36
CA TYR A 282 19.56 -8.94 2.66
C TYR A 282 18.95 -10.34 2.59
N GLU A 283 17.80 -10.52 3.24
CA GLU A 283 17.10 -11.79 3.30
C GLU A 283 16.55 -12.26 1.94
N LEU A 284 16.03 -11.32 1.13
CA LEU A 284 15.63 -11.62 -0.25
C LEU A 284 16.82 -12.10 -1.08
N VAL A 285 17.98 -11.42 -0.98
CA VAL A 285 19.19 -11.84 -1.71
C VAL A 285 19.71 -13.19 -1.22
N ARG A 286 19.76 -13.40 0.10
CA ARG A 286 20.18 -14.66 0.70
C ARG A 286 19.38 -15.85 0.16
N ARG A 287 18.05 -15.79 0.28
CA ARG A 287 17.15 -16.83 -0.23
C ARG A 287 17.27 -17.01 -1.74
N SER A 288 17.50 -15.92 -2.48
CA SER A 288 17.62 -15.99 -3.93
C SER A 288 18.93 -16.64 -4.40
N ILE A 289 20.02 -16.51 -3.64
CA ILE A 289 21.29 -17.22 -3.90
C ILE A 289 21.11 -18.73 -3.61
N GLU A 290 20.37 -19.06 -2.54
CA GLU A 290 20.08 -20.44 -2.14
C GLU A 290 19.04 -21.12 -3.04
N ALA A 291 18.22 -20.36 -3.78
CA ALA A 291 17.10 -20.90 -4.56
C ALA A 291 17.51 -21.36 -5.96
N ASP A 292 17.19 -22.62 -6.26
CA ASP A 292 17.42 -23.21 -7.58
C ASP A 292 16.73 -22.43 -8.70
N GLY A 293 17.51 -22.10 -9.73
CA GLY A 293 17.04 -21.47 -10.96
C GLY A 293 16.81 -19.96 -10.87
N ILE A 294 17.06 -19.31 -9.73
CA ILE A 294 17.06 -17.85 -9.63
C ILE A 294 18.40 -17.30 -10.10
N THR A 295 18.37 -16.33 -11.01
CA THR A 295 19.56 -15.71 -11.60
C THR A 295 19.62 -14.20 -11.38
N ALA A 296 18.55 -13.62 -10.86
CA ALA A 296 18.47 -12.19 -10.57
C ALA A 296 17.52 -11.88 -9.42
N VAL A 297 17.84 -10.82 -8.68
CA VAL A 297 16.94 -10.15 -7.73
C VAL A 297 16.55 -8.81 -8.32
N ASP A 298 15.24 -8.52 -8.34
CA ASP A 298 14.67 -7.24 -8.73
C ASP A 298 14.18 -6.50 -7.48
N LEU A 299 14.78 -5.35 -7.18
CA LEU A 299 14.37 -4.48 -6.07
C LEU A 299 13.33 -3.44 -6.49
N GLY A 300 12.82 -3.54 -7.73
CA GLY A 300 11.83 -2.65 -8.29
C GLY A 300 12.43 -1.42 -8.98
N PRO A 301 11.56 -0.48 -9.38
CA PRO A 301 11.97 0.73 -10.09
C PRO A 301 12.99 1.57 -9.31
N SER A 302 14.07 1.97 -9.97
CA SER A 302 15.08 2.89 -9.45
C SER A 302 14.92 4.27 -10.09
N GLY A 303 14.63 5.29 -9.29
CA GLY A 303 14.62 6.70 -9.71
C GLY A 303 13.47 7.49 -9.08
N SER A 304 13.75 8.74 -8.70
CA SER A 304 12.73 9.75 -8.46
C SER A 304 12.29 10.33 -9.80
N ASP A 305 11.03 10.80 -9.91
CA ASP A 305 10.54 11.58 -11.06
C ASP A 305 11.36 12.89 -11.30
N ALA A 306 12.39 13.15 -10.47
CA ALA A 306 13.31 14.28 -10.56
C ALA A 306 14.46 14.10 -11.56
N PHE A 307 14.72 12.89 -12.10
CA PHE A 307 15.60 12.75 -13.27
C PHE A 307 14.81 12.97 -14.57
N ARG A 308 14.15 14.13 -14.67
CA ARG A 308 13.80 14.64 -15.99
C ARG A 308 15.12 14.85 -16.70
N CYS A 309 15.40 14.05 -17.73
CA CYS A 309 16.34 14.42 -18.77
C CYS A 309 16.01 15.85 -19.16
N SER A 310 16.81 16.80 -18.70
CA SER A 310 16.96 18.08 -19.36
C SER A 310 17.62 17.77 -20.70
N SER A 311 16.84 17.26 -21.65
CA SER A 311 17.18 17.41 -23.05
C SER A 311 17.07 18.90 -23.32
N LYS A 312 18.16 19.62 -23.04
CA LYS A 312 18.47 20.85 -23.74
C LYS A 312 18.45 20.48 -25.22
N LYS A 313 17.41 20.92 -25.91
CA LYS A 313 17.49 21.24 -27.34
C LYS A 313 17.72 22.73 -27.43
#